data_AF-A0A1G2RNV3-F1
#
_entry.id   AF-A0A1G2RNV3-F1
#
_cell.length_a   1.000
_cell.length_b   1.000
_cell.length_c   1.000
_cell.angle_alpha   90.00
_cell.angle_beta   90.00
_cell.angle_gamma   90.00
#
_symmetry.space_group_name_H-M   'P 1'
#
loop_
_entity.id
_entity.type
_entity.pdbx_description
1 polymer ?
#
loop_
_entity_poly.entity_id
_entity_poly.type
_entity_poly.pdbx_seq_one_letter_code
_entity_poly.pdbx_strand_id
1 'polypeptide(L)'
;MNIIIINDCRDSNAVGRQITRVTSLLGGSASFLGVTSDLQAAGNLIDVLDALGENPGVVLVNVAPRNGKAKKWENGTPFGYFQYKKILVLASIDGFTLSLVKKFKLTKFITILDVPRTLDQLIASGALPKELKNSIIRTQFRSYDFLPRAAAFLVRGKKLQGTRLHIKDIPDAPPAIWWIDNFGNCKTTLLREDVKDQARFSSKFNRLPYFARLKDVPDKTTAIITGSSGLGEKRFLEIIAQGGSAEKKLNISIGDTVKIQSEL
;
A
#
# COMPACT_ATOMS: atom_id res chain seq x y z
N MET A 1 20.33 3.23 3.90
CA MET A 1 18.92 3.04 4.29
C MET A 1 18.10 2.99 3.03
N ASN A 2 17.18 2.02 2.91
CA ASN A 2 16.28 1.92 1.76
C ASN A 2 15.03 2.77 2.02
N ILE A 3 14.65 3.59 1.05
CA ILE A 3 13.44 4.42 1.14
C ILE A 3 12.52 4.11 -0.03
N ILE A 4 11.30 3.69 0.27
CA ILE A 4 10.33 3.33 -0.76
C ILE A 4 9.17 4.31 -0.70
N ILE A 5 8.82 4.88 -1.85
CA ILE A 5 7.69 5.81 -2.00
C ILE A 5 6.63 5.09 -2.82
N ILE A 6 5.43 4.93 -2.27
CA ILE A 6 4.26 4.38 -2.95
C ILE A 6 3.25 5.52 -3.08
N ASN A 7 3.00 6.03 -4.29
CA ASN A 7 2.21 7.25 -4.44
C ASN A 7 1.36 7.28 -5.73
N ASP A 8 0.20 7.93 -5.65
CA ASP A 8 -0.70 8.17 -6.78
C ASP A 8 -0.26 9.33 -7.69
N CYS A 9 0.62 10.21 -7.20
CA CYS A 9 1.27 11.26 -7.98
C CYS A 9 2.47 10.73 -8.77
N ARG A 10 2.18 10.10 -9.92
CA ARG A 10 3.12 9.24 -10.68
C ARG A 10 3.73 9.85 -11.96
N ASP A 11 3.50 11.12 -12.25
CA ASP A 11 4.18 11.78 -13.37
C ASP A 11 5.68 12.01 -13.06
N SER A 12 6.51 12.07 -14.10
CA SER A 12 7.97 12.14 -13.93
C SER A 12 8.44 13.34 -13.10
N ASN A 13 7.73 14.48 -13.14
CA ASN A 13 8.09 15.64 -12.35
C ASN A 13 7.79 15.41 -10.86
N ALA A 14 6.58 14.93 -10.54
CA ALA A 14 6.21 14.58 -9.17
C ALA A 14 7.12 13.50 -8.59
N VAL A 15 7.48 12.48 -9.37
CA VAL A 15 8.41 11.41 -8.97
C VAL A 15 9.79 11.99 -8.64
N GLY A 16 10.39 12.73 -9.57
CA GLY A 16 11.73 13.30 -9.39
C GLY A 16 11.81 14.21 -8.16
N ARG A 17 10.79 15.06 -7.96
CA ARG A 17 10.70 15.95 -6.80
C ARG A 17 10.61 15.17 -5.49
N GLN A 18 9.75 14.15 -5.42
CA GLN A 18 9.59 13.35 -4.21
C GLN A 18 10.86 12.58 -3.85
N ILE A 19 11.48 11.91 -4.83
CA ILE A 19 12.76 11.21 -4.64
C ILE A 19 13.83 12.18 -4.12
N THR A 20 13.98 13.34 -4.78
CA THR A 20 14.97 14.36 -4.40
C THR A 20 14.72 14.89 -2.98
N ARG A 21 13.45 15.13 -2.62
CA ARG A 21 13.11 15.63 -1.28
C ARG A 21 13.37 14.60 -0.20
N VAL A 22 12.99 13.36 -0.45
CA VAL A 22 13.14 12.26 0.51
C VAL A 22 14.62 11.96 0.72
N THR A 23 15.39 11.81 -0.35
CA THR A 23 16.84 11.54 -0.28
C THR A 23 17.63 12.69 0.34
N SER A 24 17.27 13.96 0.07
CA SER A 24 17.93 15.10 0.72
C SER A 24 17.67 15.21 2.22
N LEU A 25 16.52 14.73 2.71
CA LEU A 25 16.18 14.78 4.15
C LEU A 25 16.66 13.56 4.94
N LEU A 26 16.62 12.38 4.34
CA LEU A 26 16.85 11.10 5.00
C LEU A 26 18.22 10.47 4.65
N GLY A 27 18.83 10.88 3.54
CA GLY A 27 19.98 10.19 2.95
C GLY A 27 19.62 8.80 2.38
N GLY A 28 20.55 8.19 1.65
CA GLY A 28 20.38 6.84 1.09
C GLY A 28 19.71 6.79 -0.28
N SER A 29 19.26 5.60 -0.67
CA SER A 29 18.62 5.33 -1.96
C SER A 29 17.10 5.35 -1.82
N ALA A 30 16.42 5.96 -2.79
CA ALA A 30 14.97 5.96 -2.86
C ALA A 30 14.47 5.31 -4.15
N SER A 31 13.44 4.49 -4.01
CA SER A 31 12.68 3.92 -5.14
C SER A 31 11.23 4.41 -5.09
N PHE A 32 10.60 4.50 -6.25
CA PHE A 32 9.24 4.99 -6.39
C PHE A 32 8.35 3.97 -7.09
N LEU A 33 7.18 3.71 -6.52
CA LEU A 33 6.12 2.86 -7.05
C LEU A 33 4.86 3.71 -7.28
N GLY A 34 4.52 3.92 -8.55
CA GLY A 34 3.30 4.63 -8.94
C GLY A 34 2.08 3.72 -8.85
N VAL A 35 1.02 4.20 -8.20
CA VAL A 35 -0.24 3.45 -8.03
C VAL A 35 -1.43 4.26 -8.51
N THR A 36 -2.58 3.63 -8.74
CA THR A 36 -3.83 4.32 -9.14
C THR A 36 -4.95 4.19 -8.13
N SER A 37 -4.78 3.38 -7.10
CA SER A 37 -5.79 3.16 -6.07
C SER A 37 -5.15 2.86 -4.71
N ASP A 38 -5.95 3.07 -3.67
CA ASP A 38 -5.60 2.73 -2.29
C ASP A 38 -5.40 1.22 -2.10
N LEU A 39 -6.16 0.39 -2.82
CA LEU A 39 -6.00 -1.07 -2.81
C LEU A 39 -4.69 -1.52 -3.48
N GLN A 40 -4.30 -0.90 -4.60
CA GLN A 40 -2.98 -1.14 -5.20
C GLN A 40 -1.85 -0.76 -4.24
N ALA A 41 -1.97 0.39 -3.56
CA ALA A 41 -0.98 0.80 -2.57
C ALA A 41 -0.88 -0.17 -1.41
N ALA A 42 -2.02 -0.71 -0.94
CA ALA A 42 -2.04 -1.71 0.11
C ALA A 42 -1.26 -2.97 -0.30
N GLY A 43 -1.48 -3.49 -1.52
CA GLY A 43 -0.79 -4.68 -2.00
C GLY A 43 0.70 -4.45 -2.20
N ASN A 44 1.07 -3.34 -2.85
CA ASN A 44 2.47 -2.94 -3.01
C ASN A 44 3.18 -2.70 -1.67
N LEU A 45 2.49 -2.17 -0.66
CA LEU A 45 3.06 -2.03 0.69
C LEU A 45 3.44 -3.39 1.26
N ILE A 46 2.59 -4.41 1.13
CA ILE A 46 2.91 -5.77 1.60
C ILE A 46 4.13 -6.34 0.87
N ASP A 47 4.14 -6.26 -0.47
CA ASP A 47 5.27 -6.77 -1.27
C ASP A 47 6.59 -6.04 -0.94
N VAL A 48 6.53 -4.73 -0.71
CA VAL A 48 7.70 -3.93 -0.29
C VAL A 48 8.20 -4.35 1.09
N LEU A 49 7.29 -4.60 2.04
CA LEU A 49 7.68 -5.07 3.38
C LEU A 49 8.30 -6.48 3.33
N ASP A 50 7.82 -7.35 2.44
CA ASP A 50 8.43 -8.67 2.20
C ASP A 50 9.83 -8.53 1.59
N ALA A 51 9.98 -7.71 0.55
CA ALA A 51 11.25 -7.47 -0.14
C ALA A 51 12.32 -6.82 0.76
N LEU A 52 11.91 -5.92 1.67
CA LEU A 52 12.82 -5.33 2.65
C LEU A 52 13.29 -6.35 3.71
N GLY A 53 12.47 -7.36 4.02
CA GLY A 53 12.78 -8.41 4.98
C GLY A 53 13.06 -7.84 6.39
N GLU A 54 14.27 -8.08 6.89
CA GLU A 54 14.73 -7.59 8.21
C GLU A 54 15.54 -6.28 8.13
N ASN A 55 15.71 -5.73 6.92
CA ASN A 55 16.57 -4.58 6.73
C ASN A 55 15.88 -3.28 7.18
N PRO A 56 16.62 -2.34 7.79
CA PRO A 56 16.08 -1.04 8.16
C PRO A 56 15.69 -0.24 6.92
N GLY A 57 14.53 0.40 6.98
CA GLY A 57 13.99 1.16 5.87
C GLY A 57 12.85 2.10 6.25
N VAL A 58 12.46 2.92 5.29
CA VAL A 58 11.31 3.82 5.38
C VAL A 58 10.39 3.55 4.20
N VAL A 59 9.10 3.39 4.46
CA VAL A 59 8.08 3.28 3.41
C VAL A 59 7.09 4.44 3.58
N LEU A 60 6.99 5.27 2.55
CA LEU A 60 6.09 6.42 2.47
C LEU A 60 4.95 6.09 1.51
N VAL A 61 3.74 5.93 2.03
CA VAL A 61 2.56 5.57 1.24
C VAL A 61 1.59 6.73 1.22
N ASN A 62 1.24 7.21 0.03
CA ASN A 62 0.24 8.26 -0.12
C ASN A 62 -0.69 7.95 -1.28
N VAL A 63 -1.95 7.69 -0.94
CA VAL A 63 -3.04 7.69 -1.92
C VAL A 63 -4.11 8.63 -1.40
N ALA A 64 -4.36 9.70 -2.14
CA ALA A 64 -5.26 10.77 -1.76
C ALA A 64 -6.20 11.11 -2.93
N PRO A 65 -7.11 10.17 -3.30
CA PRO A 65 -8.07 10.41 -4.37
C PRO A 65 -8.95 11.59 -4.00
N ARG A 66 -8.99 12.62 -4.86
CA ARG A 66 -9.69 13.89 -4.59
C ARG A 66 -11.20 13.81 -4.81
N ASN A 67 -11.74 12.61 -4.93
CA ASN A 67 -13.10 12.32 -5.32
C ASN A 67 -13.95 12.22 -4.03
N GLY A 68 -15.01 13.02 -3.89
CA GLY A 68 -16.13 12.90 -2.94
C GLY A 68 -15.81 12.54 -1.49
N LYS A 69 -15.40 11.28 -1.24
CA LYS A 69 -15.09 10.69 0.07
C LYS A 69 -13.96 11.40 0.83
N ALA A 70 -12.99 12.00 0.13
CA ALA A 70 -11.88 12.73 0.77
C ALA A 70 -12.30 14.08 1.39
N LYS A 71 -13.49 14.61 1.05
CA LYS A 71 -14.01 15.87 1.62
C LYS A 71 -14.42 15.78 3.08
N LYS A 72 -14.46 14.57 3.67
CA LYS A 72 -14.72 14.39 5.11
C LYS A 72 -13.62 14.95 6.01
N TRP A 73 -12.43 15.18 5.45
CA TRP A 73 -11.29 15.72 6.17
C TRP A 73 -11.05 17.17 5.76
N GLU A 74 -11.18 18.09 6.72
CA GLU A 74 -10.99 19.54 6.52
C GLU A 74 -9.65 19.88 5.85
N ASN A 75 -8.58 19.18 6.25
CA ASN A 75 -7.23 19.36 5.74
C ASN A 75 -6.78 18.24 4.80
N GLY A 76 -7.72 17.52 4.18
CA GLY A 76 -7.47 16.32 3.37
C GLY A 76 -7.08 15.09 4.20
N THR A 77 -7.01 13.92 3.57
CA THR A 77 -6.71 12.63 4.24
C THR A 77 -5.53 12.74 5.21
N PRO A 78 -5.68 12.33 6.48
CA PRO A 78 -4.61 12.37 7.45
C PRO A 78 -3.53 11.32 7.15
N PHE A 79 -2.33 11.58 7.65
CA PHE A 79 -1.24 10.61 7.65
C PHE A 79 -1.14 9.96 9.03
N GLY A 80 -0.64 8.74 9.08
CA GLY A 80 -0.21 8.13 10.32
C GLY A 80 1.00 7.24 10.11
N TYR A 81 1.60 6.83 11.21
CA TYR A 81 2.80 6.00 11.18
C TYR A 81 2.74 4.84 12.16
N PHE A 82 3.46 3.79 11.82
CA PHE A 82 3.74 2.65 12.70
C PHE A 82 5.10 2.04 12.34
N GLN A 83 5.63 1.23 13.25
CA GLN A 83 6.86 0.50 13.04
C GLN A 83 6.52 -0.97 12.74
N TYR A 84 7.11 -1.54 11.70
CA TYR A 84 7.08 -2.98 11.43
C TYR A 84 8.52 -3.48 11.37
N LYS A 85 8.93 -4.29 12.36
CA LYS A 85 10.34 -4.68 12.53
C LYS A 85 11.25 -3.43 12.54
N LYS A 86 12.28 -3.38 11.69
CA LYS A 86 13.17 -2.22 11.53
C LYS A 86 12.69 -1.22 10.46
N ILE A 87 11.47 -1.37 9.95
CA ILE A 87 10.92 -0.56 8.88
C ILE A 87 9.90 0.44 9.46
N LEU A 88 10.14 1.72 9.24
CA LEU A 88 9.18 2.78 9.56
C LEU A 88 8.21 2.95 8.39
N VAL A 89 6.92 2.83 8.65
CA VAL A 89 5.86 3.05 7.65
C VAL A 89 5.11 4.33 8.00
N LEU A 90 5.01 5.25 7.04
CA LEU A 90 4.09 6.38 7.11
C LEU A 90 3.11 6.29 5.95
N ALA A 91 1.82 6.37 6.22
CA ALA A 91 0.79 6.14 5.22
C ALA A 91 -0.40 7.11 5.34
N SER A 92 -1.06 7.40 4.23
CA SER A 92 -2.44 7.90 4.23
C SER A 92 -3.39 6.90 4.90
N ILE A 93 -4.34 7.40 5.70
CA ILE A 93 -5.18 6.55 6.57
C ILE A 93 -6.55 6.21 5.98
N ASP A 94 -6.95 6.88 4.90
CA ASP A 94 -8.26 6.68 4.30
C ASP A 94 -8.30 5.50 3.33
N GLY A 95 -9.52 5.02 3.06
CA GLY A 95 -9.76 3.94 2.12
C GLY A 95 -9.08 2.64 2.52
N PHE A 96 -8.56 1.90 1.54
CA PHE A 96 -7.97 0.58 1.73
C PHE A 96 -6.45 0.58 1.91
N THR A 97 -5.77 1.74 1.99
CA THR A 97 -4.30 1.81 2.01
C THR A 97 -3.64 0.92 3.07
N LEU A 98 -4.25 0.80 4.26
CA LEU A 98 -3.74 -0.04 5.36
C LEU A 98 -4.56 -1.32 5.59
N SER A 99 -5.48 -1.66 4.69
CA SER A 99 -6.37 -2.81 4.82
C SER A 99 -5.62 -4.15 4.84
N LEU A 100 -4.56 -4.29 4.04
CA LEU A 100 -3.73 -5.50 4.05
C LEU A 100 -2.75 -5.52 5.23
N VAL A 101 -2.32 -4.35 5.74
CA VAL A 101 -1.59 -4.27 7.03
C VAL A 101 -2.44 -4.85 8.16
N LYS A 102 -3.76 -4.55 8.17
CA LYS A 102 -4.73 -5.15 9.07
C LYS A 102 -4.85 -6.66 8.87
N LYS A 103 -5.06 -7.11 7.62
CA LYS A 103 -5.20 -8.55 7.28
C LYS A 103 -4.01 -9.38 7.78
N PHE A 104 -2.79 -8.89 7.57
CA PHE A 104 -1.56 -9.54 8.00
C PHE A 104 -1.19 -9.26 9.47
N LYS A 105 -1.99 -8.46 10.20
CA LYS A 105 -1.82 -8.13 11.62
C LYS A 105 -0.44 -7.53 11.94
N LEU A 106 0.08 -6.67 11.06
CA LEU A 106 1.46 -6.14 11.15
C LEU A 106 1.64 -5.09 12.26
N THR A 107 0.55 -4.47 12.70
CA THR A 107 0.53 -3.58 13.86
C THR A 107 -0.82 -3.65 14.55
N LYS A 108 -0.87 -3.29 15.84
CA LYS A 108 -2.13 -3.09 16.58
C LYS A 108 -2.62 -1.65 16.49
N PHE A 109 -1.71 -0.69 16.38
CA PHE A 109 -2.02 0.73 16.46
C PHE A 109 -1.24 1.54 15.42
N ILE A 110 -1.87 2.61 14.96
CA ILE A 110 -1.28 3.62 14.09
C ILE A 110 -1.32 4.95 14.84
N THR A 111 -0.23 5.70 14.80
CA THR A 111 -0.20 7.06 15.35
C THR A 111 -0.57 8.04 14.24
N ILE A 112 -1.76 8.62 14.35
CA ILE A 112 -2.32 9.58 13.40
C ILE A 112 -1.74 10.97 13.69
N LEU A 113 -1.19 11.58 12.65
CA LEU A 113 -0.55 12.88 12.70
C LEU A 113 -1.52 13.97 12.28
N ASP A 114 -1.76 14.92 13.19
CA ASP A 114 -2.33 16.21 12.83
C ASP A 114 -1.22 17.09 12.21
N VAL A 115 -1.46 17.62 11.01
CA VAL A 115 -0.43 18.33 10.24
C VAL A 115 0.04 19.60 10.97
N PRO A 116 -0.83 20.56 11.37
CA PRO A 116 -0.41 21.74 12.12
C PRO A 116 0.37 21.41 13.40
N ARG A 117 -0.14 20.51 14.24
CA ARG A 117 0.50 20.12 15.51
C ARG A 117 1.84 19.40 15.28
N THR A 118 1.93 18.59 14.23
CA THR A 118 3.19 17.92 13.88
C THR A 118 4.24 18.95 13.46
N LEU A 119 3.86 19.94 12.65
CA LEU A 119 4.78 21.01 12.26
C LEU A 119 5.25 21.83 13.46
N ASP A 120 4.38 22.09 14.44
CA ASP A 120 4.78 22.74 15.69
C ASP A 120 5.83 21.94 16.47
N GLN A 121 5.68 20.61 16.52
CA GLN A 121 6.70 19.74 17.14
C GLN A 121 8.03 19.77 16.38
N LEU A 122 7.98 19.81 15.04
CA LEU A 122 9.18 19.92 14.21
C LEU A 122 9.88 21.28 14.40
N ILE A 123 9.12 22.37 14.55
CA ILE A 123 9.67 23.71 14.80
C ILE A 123 10.29 23.80 16.19
N ALA A 124 9.57 23.33 17.21
CA ALA A 124 10.04 23.35 18.60
C ALA A 124 11.33 22.53 18.81
N SER A 125 11.58 21.54 17.95
CA SER A 125 12.79 20.72 17.97
C SER A 125 13.92 21.25 17.07
N GLY A 126 13.71 22.37 16.38
CA GLY A 126 14.66 22.94 15.42
C GLY A 126 14.79 22.15 14.10
N ALA A 127 13.93 21.15 13.88
CA ALA A 127 13.95 20.33 12.67
C ALA A 127 13.25 20.99 11.46
N LEU A 128 12.55 22.10 11.68
CA LEU A 128 11.84 22.86 10.64
C LEU A 128 11.90 24.37 10.93
N PRO A 129 12.32 25.20 9.97
CA PRO A 129 12.18 26.66 10.06
C PRO A 129 10.71 27.09 10.22
N LYS A 130 10.46 28.07 11.10
CA LYS A 130 9.10 28.51 11.45
C LYS A 130 8.35 29.08 10.25
N GLU A 131 9.07 29.69 9.33
CA GLU A 131 8.55 30.37 8.13
C GLU A 131 7.90 29.39 7.15
N LEU A 132 8.30 28.11 7.19
CA LEU A 132 7.76 27.07 6.32
C LEU A 132 6.42 26.50 6.81
N LYS A 133 5.99 26.81 8.04
CA LYS A 133 4.76 26.23 8.61
C LYS A 133 3.55 26.50 7.71
N ASN A 134 3.32 27.77 7.38
CA ASN A 134 2.10 28.19 6.69
C ASN A 134 2.05 27.68 5.24
N SER A 135 3.19 27.59 4.55
CA SER A 135 3.26 27.03 3.21
C SER A 135 2.96 25.52 3.21
N ILE A 136 3.49 24.78 4.20
CA ILE A 136 3.23 23.33 4.31
C ILE A 136 1.77 23.06 4.69
N ILE A 137 1.15 23.85 5.57
CA ILE A 137 -0.27 23.66 5.93
C ILE A 137 -1.18 23.86 4.71
N ARG A 138 -0.89 24.87 3.87
CA ARG A 138 -1.75 25.24 2.73
C ARG A 138 -1.47 24.44 1.46
N THR A 139 -0.38 23.66 1.42
CA THR A 139 0.01 22.92 0.22
C THR A 139 -0.97 21.78 -0.07
N GLN A 140 -1.26 21.58 -1.35
CA GLN A 140 -1.99 20.41 -1.84
C GLN A 140 -1.08 19.19 -2.01
N PHE A 141 0.24 19.37 -1.97
CA PHE A 141 1.23 18.30 -2.17
C PHE A 141 1.85 17.83 -0.85
N ARG A 142 1.00 17.42 0.09
CA ARG A 142 1.41 17.07 1.46
C ARG A 142 2.36 15.86 1.52
N SER A 143 2.24 14.92 0.58
CA SER A 143 3.18 13.79 0.44
C SER A 143 4.58 14.20 -0.01
N TYR A 144 4.73 15.37 -0.62
CA TYR A 144 6.04 15.95 -0.93
C TYR A 144 6.60 16.78 0.23
N ASP A 145 5.80 17.67 0.84
CA ASP A 145 6.36 18.68 1.75
C ASP A 145 6.25 18.32 3.23
N PHE A 146 5.19 17.62 3.64
CA PHE A 146 4.95 17.23 5.03
C PHE A 146 5.53 15.83 5.33
N LEU A 147 5.11 14.82 4.57
CA LEU A 147 5.39 13.42 4.88
C LEU A 147 6.89 13.08 4.99
N PRO A 148 7.78 13.57 4.08
CA PRO A 148 9.21 13.29 4.18
C PRO A 148 9.87 13.94 5.40
N ARG A 149 9.37 15.09 5.87
CA ARG A 149 9.89 15.78 7.05
C ARG A 149 9.51 15.05 8.33
N ALA A 150 8.26 14.59 8.42
CA ALA A 150 7.81 13.74 9.51
C ALA A 150 8.64 12.45 9.57
N ALA A 151 8.88 11.82 8.42
CA ALA A 151 9.73 10.62 8.33
C ALA A 151 11.17 10.89 8.80
N ALA A 152 11.80 11.98 8.32
CA ALA A 152 13.15 12.36 8.72
C ALA A 152 13.28 12.60 10.23
N PHE A 153 12.26 13.21 10.83
CA PHE A 153 12.21 13.42 12.28
C PHE A 153 12.15 12.09 13.05
N LEU A 154 11.29 11.17 12.63
CA LEU A 154 11.12 9.86 13.26
C LEU A 154 12.36 8.96 13.10
N VAL A 155 13.01 8.96 11.93
CA VAL A 155 14.23 8.19 11.68
C VAL A 155 15.38 8.60 12.59
N ARG A 156 15.43 9.87 13.02
CA ARG A 156 16.41 10.37 14.00
C ARG A 156 16.12 9.93 15.45
N GLY A 157 15.21 8.97 15.65
CA GLY A 157 14.81 8.45 16.96
C GLY A 157 13.92 9.41 17.76
N LYS A 158 13.44 10.50 17.16
CA LYS A 158 12.49 11.42 17.80
C LYS A 158 11.07 10.86 17.69
N LYS A 159 10.19 11.29 18.59
CA LYS A 159 8.78 10.85 18.62
C LYS A 159 7.87 11.97 18.19
N LEU A 160 6.87 11.64 17.37
CA LEU A 160 5.76 12.54 17.06
C LEU A 160 4.53 12.15 17.87
N GLN A 161 3.98 13.11 18.59
CA GLN A 161 2.70 12.99 19.25
C GLN A 161 1.59 12.99 18.20
N GLY A 162 0.61 12.12 18.41
CA GLY A 162 -0.54 11.96 17.54
C GLY A 162 -1.65 11.18 18.22
N THR A 163 -2.79 11.06 17.56
CA THR A 163 -3.93 10.28 18.06
C THR A 163 -3.72 8.81 17.73
N ARG A 164 -3.96 7.91 18.69
CA ARG A 164 -3.85 6.46 18.42
C ARG A 164 -5.12 5.95 17.76
N LEU A 165 -4.98 5.37 16.58
CA LEU A 165 -6.02 4.63 15.88
C LEU A 165 -5.77 3.12 16.04
N HIS A 166 -6.79 2.34 16.35
CA HIS A 166 -6.64 0.88 16.39
C HIS A 166 -6.74 0.34 14.96
N ILE A 167 -5.87 -0.61 14.58
CA ILE A 167 -5.85 -1.15 13.20
C ILE A 167 -7.19 -1.79 12.79
N LYS A 168 -7.98 -2.22 13.78
CA LYS A 168 -9.33 -2.79 13.58
C LYS A 168 -10.31 -1.80 12.94
N ASP A 169 -10.07 -0.50 13.14
CA ASP A 169 -10.92 0.59 12.66
C ASP A 169 -10.62 0.92 11.18
N ILE A 170 -9.54 0.35 10.61
CA ILE A 170 -9.29 0.37 9.17
C ILE A 170 -10.23 -0.64 8.48
N PRO A 171 -10.84 -0.29 7.33
CA PRO A 171 -11.70 -1.21 6.60
C PRO A 171 -10.91 -2.45 6.12
N ASP A 172 -11.59 -3.60 6.11
CA ASP A 172 -11.02 -4.83 5.56
C ASP A 172 -10.86 -4.73 4.04
N ALA A 173 -9.81 -5.36 3.51
CA ALA A 173 -9.60 -5.41 2.08
C ALA A 173 -10.72 -6.26 1.46
N PRO A 174 -11.43 -5.76 0.43
CA PRO A 174 -12.42 -6.58 -0.25
C PRO A 174 -11.71 -7.74 -0.95
N PRO A 175 -12.37 -8.89 -1.16
CA PRO A 175 -11.86 -9.95 -2.03
C PRO A 175 -11.85 -9.41 -3.47
N ALA A 176 -10.69 -9.02 -3.98
CA ALA A 176 -10.60 -8.24 -5.21
C ALA A 176 -9.24 -8.39 -5.89
N ILE A 177 -9.18 -8.02 -7.17
CA ILE A 177 -7.94 -7.89 -7.93
C ILE A 177 -7.26 -6.57 -7.54
N TRP A 178 -6.09 -6.64 -6.90
CA TRP A 178 -5.35 -5.44 -6.51
C TRP A 178 -4.23 -5.10 -7.50
N TRP A 179 -3.77 -6.04 -8.32
CA TRP A 179 -2.73 -5.79 -9.32
C TRP A 179 -2.86 -6.72 -10.52
N ILE A 180 -2.43 -6.23 -11.68
CA ILE A 180 -2.25 -7.02 -12.89
C ILE A 180 -0.80 -6.82 -13.31
N ASP A 181 -0.03 -7.90 -13.39
CA ASP A 181 1.37 -7.83 -13.78
C ASP A 181 1.55 -7.64 -15.30
N ASN A 182 2.79 -7.47 -15.74
CA ASN A 182 3.13 -7.28 -17.15
C ASN A 182 2.81 -8.49 -18.04
N PHE A 183 2.57 -9.67 -17.46
CA PHE A 183 2.16 -10.88 -18.18
C PHE A 183 0.63 -11.01 -18.22
N GLY A 184 -0.10 -10.17 -17.50
CA GLY A 184 -1.55 -10.21 -17.38
C GLY A 184 -2.04 -11.19 -16.30
N ASN A 185 -1.18 -11.60 -15.37
CA ASN A 185 -1.60 -12.34 -14.18
C ASN A 185 -2.28 -11.39 -13.21
N CYS A 186 -3.44 -11.80 -12.69
CA CYS A 186 -4.28 -10.97 -11.85
C CYS A 186 -4.10 -11.36 -10.38
N LYS A 187 -3.42 -10.51 -9.61
CA LYS A 187 -3.14 -10.73 -8.19
C LYS A 187 -4.34 -10.34 -7.34
N THR A 188 -4.74 -11.23 -6.44
CA THR A 188 -5.93 -11.07 -5.59
C THR A 188 -5.53 -10.67 -4.16
N THR A 189 -6.47 -10.12 -3.39
CA THR A 189 -6.28 -9.86 -1.95
C THR A 189 -6.47 -11.12 -1.09
N LEU A 190 -6.77 -12.26 -1.72
CA LEU A 190 -7.05 -13.53 -1.07
C LEU A 190 -5.77 -14.30 -0.82
N LEU A 191 -5.71 -14.98 0.31
CA LEU A 191 -4.73 -15.98 0.68
C LEU A 191 -5.34 -17.37 0.51
N ARG A 192 -4.49 -18.41 0.51
CA ARG A 192 -4.97 -19.80 0.43
C ARG A 192 -5.95 -20.15 1.55
N GLU A 193 -5.74 -19.61 2.75
CA GLU A 193 -6.59 -19.80 3.93
C GLU A 193 -7.97 -19.12 3.82
N ASP A 194 -8.15 -18.15 2.93
CA ASP A 194 -9.44 -17.50 2.70
C ASP A 194 -10.39 -18.37 1.85
N VAL A 195 -9.85 -19.41 1.22
CA VAL A 195 -10.56 -20.30 0.31
C VAL A 195 -10.57 -21.69 0.94
N LYS A 196 -11.74 -22.28 1.16
CA LYS A 196 -11.81 -23.62 1.78
C LYS A 196 -11.34 -24.70 0.81
N ASP A 197 -12.04 -24.98 -0.29
CA ASP A 197 -11.70 -26.15 -1.12
C ASP A 197 -11.71 -25.94 -2.64
N GLN A 198 -12.54 -25.02 -3.15
CA GLN A 198 -12.51 -24.58 -4.55
C GLN A 198 -12.82 -23.08 -4.59
N ALA A 199 -11.84 -22.24 -4.91
CA ALA A 199 -12.15 -20.82 -5.12
C ALA A 199 -12.96 -20.69 -6.40
N ARG A 200 -14.27 -20.58 -6.23
CA ARG A 200 -15.12 -20.01 -7.27
C ARG A 200 -14.91 -18.52 -7.15
N PHE A 201 -14.48 -17.89 -8.22
CA PHE A 201 -14.52 -16.44 -8.38
C PHE A 201 -15.91 -16.14 -9.00
N SER A 202 -16.42 -14.90 -8.94
CA SER A 202 -17.83 -14.55 -9.26
C SER A 202 -18.34 -14.98 -10.65
N SER A 203 -19.62 -14.70 -11.00
CA SER A 203 -20.22 -15.04 -12.30
C SER A 203 -19.47 -14.55 -13.56
N LYS A 204 -18.50 -13.64 -13.42
CA LYS A 204 -17.57 -13.23 -14.49
C LYS A 204 -16.42 -14.23 -14.71
N PHE A 205 -16.14 -15.05 -13.70
CA PHE A 205 -15.04 -16.01 -13.66
C PHE A 205 -15.64 -17.42 -13.72
N ASN A 206 -15.30 -18.17 -14.77
CA ASN A 206 -15.61 -19.59 -14.81
C ASN A 206 -14.96 -20.31 -13.61
N ARG A 207 -15.45 -21.51 -13.25
CA ARG A 207 -14.74 -22.37 -12.28
C ARG A 207 -13.31 -22.58 -12.75
N LEU A 208 -12.34 -22.03 -12.02
CA LEU A 208 -10.93 -22.18 -12.32
C LEU A 208 -10.32 -23.25 -11.40
N PRO A 209 -9.54 -24.21 -11.94
CA PRO A 209 -8.78 -25.14 -11.12
C PRO A 209 -7.70 -24.40 -10.32
N TYR A 210 -7.39 -24.92 -9.12
CA TYR A 210 -6.27 -24.46 -8.32
C TYR A 210 -5.05 -25.35 -8.53
N PHE A 211 -3.89 -24.72 -8.68
CA PHE A 211 -2.58 -25.38 -8.67
C PHE A 211 -1.67 -24.67 -7.67
N ALA A 212 -0.84 -25.42 -6.94
CA ALA A 212 0.05 -24.81 -5.96
C ALA A 212 1.10 -23.89 -6.60
N ARG A 213 1.55 -24.19 -7.83
CA ARG A 213 2.60 -23.44 -8.52
C ARG A 213 2.25 -23.26 -10.00
N LEU A 214 2.74 -22.16 -10.57
CA LEU A 214 2.56 -21.85 -12.00
C LEU A 214 3.05 -22.97 -12.93
N LYS A 215 4.18 -23.60 -12.61
CA LYS A 215 4.77 -24.67 -13.43
C LYS A 215 3.91 -25.95 -13.50
N ASP A 216 2.98 -26.11 -12.57
CA ASP A 216 2.09 -27.29 -12.52
C ASP A 216 0.82 -27.06 -13.34
N VAL A 217 0.62 -25.85 -13.89
CA VAL A 217 -0.56 -25.50 -14.68
C VAL A 217 -0.36 -25.95 -16.13
N PRO A 218 -1.27 -26.79 -16.68
CA PRO A 218 -1.18 -27.24 -18.07
C PRO A 218 -1.26 -26.08 -19.07
N ASP A 219 -0.64 -26.25 -20.23
CA ASP A 219 -0.66 -25.25 -21.30
C ASP A 219 -2.08 -24.83 -21.69
N LYS A 220 -2.24 -23.55 -22.03
CA LYS A 220 -3.50 -22.92 -22.45
C LYS A 220 -4.61 -22.96 -21.39
N THR A 221 -4.30 -23.43 -20.17
CA THR A 221 -5.24 -23.48 -19.05
C THR A 221 -5.25 -22.17 -18.28
N THR A 222 -6.45 -21.76 -17.88
CA THR A 222 -6.63 -20.65 -16.95
C THR A 222 -6.87 -21.24 -15.56
N ALA A 223 -6.13 -20.75 -14.58
CA ALA A 223 -6.08 -21.36 -13.26
C ALA A 223 -5.89 -20.31 -12.17
N ILE A 224 -6.09 -20.74 -10.93
CA ILE A 224 -5.67 -20.01 -9.75
C ILE A 224 -4.40 -20.66 -9.23
N ILE A 225 -3.43 -19.84 -8.84
CA ILE A 225 -2.21 -20.30 -8.21
C ILE A 225 -1.95 -19.59 -6.89
N THR A 226 -1.09 -20.17 -6.07
CA THR A 226 -0.41 -19.40 -5.02
C THR A 226 0.70 -18.59 -5.69
N GLY A 227 0.56 -17.25 -5.64
CA GLY A 227 1.45 -16.30 -6.29
C GLY A 227 2.75 -16.04 -5.56
N SER A 228 3.54 -15.11 -6.08
CA SER A 228 4.79 -14.65 -5.45
C SER A 228 4.57 -13.44 -4.52
N SER A 229 3.54 -12.64 -4.76
CA SER A 229 3.22 -11.49 -3.92
C SER A 229 2.62 -11.92 -2.58
N GLY A 230 2.87 -11.14 -1.53
CA GLY A 230 2.49 -11.45 -0.15
C GLY A 230 3.62 -11.18 0.84
N LEU A 231 3.58 -11.85 1.99
CA LEU A 231 4.56 -11.66 3.06
C LEU A 231 4.90 -12.97 3.76
N GLY A 232 6.19 -13.32 3.78
CA GLY A 232 6.68 -14.59 4.31
C GLY A 232 6.03 -15.79 3.61
N GLU A 233 5.45 -16.72 4.36
CA GLU A 233 4.75 -17.88 3.78
C GLU A 233 3.31 -17.55 3.33
N LYS A 234 2.79 -16.37 3.66
CA LYS A 234 1.43 -15.95 3.30
C LYS A 234 1.43 -15.23 1.97
N ARG A 235 1.19 -16.00 0.91
CA ARG A 235 1.17 -15.53 -0.48
C ARG A 235 -0.27 -15.35 -0.99
N PHE A 236 -0.46 -14.28 -1.76
CA PHE A 236 -1.72 -14.00 -2.42
C PHE A 236 -2.02 -15.03 -3.50
N LEU A 237 -3.30 -15.31 -3.71
CA LEU A 237 -3.76 -16.09 -4.85
C LEU A 237 -3.72 -15.21 -6.10
N GLU A 238 -3.36 -15.81 -7.23
CA GLU A 238 -3.30 -15.14 -8.53
C GLU A 238 -4.10 -15.92 -9.56
N ILE A 239 -4.80 -15.21 -10.45
CA ILE A 239 -5.46 -15.79 -11.62
C ILE A 239 -4.51 -15.65 -12.80
N ILE A 240 -4.18 -16.77 -13.43
CA ILE A 240 -3.21 -16.84 -14.51
C ILE A 240 -3.80 -17.56 -15.73
N ALA A 241 -3.17 -17.37 -16.89
CA ALA A 241 -3.43 -18.16 -18.09
C ALA A 241 -2.10 -18.68 -18.63
N GLN A 242 -1.86 -19.99 -18.56
CA GLN A 242 -0.59 -20.56 -19.00
C GLN A 242 -0.38 -20.32 -20.50
N GLY A 243 0.73 -19.65 -20.84
CA GLY A 243 1.01 -19.23 -22.21
C GLY A 243 0.16 -18.06 -22.72
N GLY A 244 -0.44 -17.25 -21.83
CA GLY A 244 -1.27 -16.10 -22.21
C GLY A 244 -1.50 -15.09 -21.08
N SER A 245 -2.47 -14.20 -21.29
CA SER A 245 -2.86 -13.16 -20.31
C SER A 245 -4.25 -13.47 -19.75
N ALA A 246 -4.33 -13.65 -18.42
CA ALA A 246 -5.60 -13.86 -17.74
C ALA A 246 -6.48 -12.61 -17.80
N GLU A 247 -5.89 -11.43 -17.63
CA GLU A 247 -6.52 -10.12 -17.83
C GLU A 247 -7.32 -10.08 -19.13
N LYS A 248 -6.66 -10.34 -20.26
CA LYS A 248 -7.30 -10.25 -21.59
C LYS A 248 -8.31 -11.36 -21.80
N LYS A 249 -7.98 -12.59 -21.41
CA LYS A 249 -8.84 -13.77 -21.65
C LYS A 249 -10.14 -13.72 -20.85
N LEU A 250 -10.10 -13.15 -19.65
CA LEU A 250 -11.25 -13.07 -18.73
C LEU A 250 -11.80 -11.63 -18.60
N ASN A 251 -11.26 -10.68 -19.36
CA ASN A 251 -11.60 -9.25 -19.30
C ASN A 251 -11.57 -8.69 -17.87
N ILE A 252 -10.51 -9.02 -17.11
CA ILE A 252 -10.37 -8.64 -15.70
C ILE A 252 -9.76 -7.24 -15.60
N SER A 253 -10.27 -6.46 -14.66
CA SER A 253 -9.72 -5.15 -14.31
C SER A 253 -9.31 -5.08 -12.84
N ILE A 254 -8.36 -4.21 -12.52
CA ILE A 254 -8.03 -3.87 -11.14
C ILE A 254 -9.29 -3.34 -10.44
N GLY A 255 -9.55 -3.85 -9.24
CA GLY A 255 -10.74 -3.55 -8.45
C GLY A 255 -11.90 -4.51 -8.69
N ASP A 256 -11.85 -5.39 -9.69
CA ASP A 256 -12.87 -6.42 -9.89
C ASP A 256 -12.96 -7.29 -8.63
N THR A 257 -14.20 -7.48 -8.16
CA THR A 257 -14.47 -8.26 -6.95
C THR A 257 -14.50 -9.75 -7.25
N VAL A 258 -13.89 -10.49 -6.34
CA VAL A 258 -13.87 -11.94 -6.30
C VAL A 258 -14.96 -12.40 -5.34
N LYS A 259 -15.99 -13.07 -5.83
CA LYS A 259 -16.96 -13.73 -4.95
C LYS A 259 -16.51 -15.15 -4.69
N ILE A 260 -16.09 -15.45 -3.46
CA ILE A 260 -15.88 -16.82 -3.01
C ILE A 260 -17.27 -17.42 -2.78
N GLN A 261 -17.70 -18.37 -3.62
CA GLN A 261 -18.90 -19.13 -3.29
C GLN A 261 -18.54 -20.10 -2.17
N SER A 262 -19.21 -19.99 -1.02
CA SER A 262 -19.37 -21.12 -0.12
C SER A 262 -20.18 -22.19 -0.85
N GLU A 263 -19.90 -23.46 -0.59
CA GLU A 263 -20.68 -24.57 -1.14
C GLU A 263 -22.18 -24.34 -0.88
N LEU A 264 -22.99 -24.65 -1.90
CA LEU A 264 -24.42 -24.89 -1.76
C LEU A 264 -24.62 -26.28 -1.16
#